data_AF-A0AAJ3F6J4-F1
#
_entry.id   AF-A0AAJ3F6J4-F1
#
_cell.length_a   1.000
_cell.length_b   1.000
_cell.length_c   1.000
_cell.angle_alpha   90.00
_cell.angle_beta   90.00
_cell.angle_gamma   90.00
#
_symmetry.space_group_name_H-M   'P 1'
#
loop_
_entity.id
_entity.type
_entity.pdbx_description
1 polymer ?
#
loop_
_entity_poly.entity_id
_entity_poly.type
_entity_poly.pdbx_seq_one_letter_code
_entity_poly.pdbx_strand_id
1 'polypeptide(L)'
;MTLEEKASLCSGLDFWYTKGVERLGIPSEMVCDGPHGLRKQDDASDHLGINNSIKAVCFPAGCATASSFNRDLVRKLGETLGEECQAEHVSTILGSAMNIKRSPLCGRNFEYYSEDPYVSTEMAGVLVHGVQSKHVGTSPKRFMANNQEYHRMTSFSEMGERTMREIYLASF
;
A
#
# COMPACT_ATOMS: atom_id res chain seq x y z
N MET A 1 -14.13 -26.19 -3.34
CA MET A 1 -14.80 -24.88 -3.40
C MET A 1 -15.85 -24.91 -4.51
N THR A 2 -17.09 -24.47 -4.25
CA THR A 2 -18.16 -24.33 -5.26
C THR A 2 -17.86 -23.17 -6.22
N LEU A 3 -18.66 -23.00 -7.27
CA LEU A 3 -18.49 -21.88 -8.20
C LEU A 3 -18.81 -20.54 -7.51
N GLU A 4 -19.84 -20.53 -6.68
CA GLU A 4 -20.29 -19.36 -5.92
C GLU A 4 -19.24 -18.94 -4.88
N GLU A 5 -18.65 -19.92 -4.18
CA GLU A 5 -17.53 -19.68 -3.26
C GLU A 5 -16.30 -19.13 -4.01
N LYS A 6 -15.99 -19.62 -5.23
CA LYS A 6 -14.88 -19.07 -6.03
C LYS A 6 -15.15 -17.64 -6.49
N ALA A 7 -16.38 -17.38 -6.98
CA ALA A 7 -16.77 -16.06 -7.46
C ALA A 7 -16.80 -15.03 -6.31
N SER A 8 -17.19 -15.45 -5.11
CA SER A 8 -17.25 -14.57 -3.94
C SER A 8 -15.85 -14.05 -3.56
N LEU A 9 -14.80 -14.87 -3.65
CA LEU A 9 -13.42 -14.49 -3.33
C LEU A 9 -12.80 -13.45 -4.29
N CYS A 10 -13.47 -13.11 -5.40
CA CYS A 10 -13.02 -12.08 -6.34
C CYS A 10 -13.46 -10.65 -5.93
N SER A 11 -14.14 -10.47 -4.81
CA SER A 11 -14.50 -9.16 -4.27
C SER A 11 -14.35 -9.10 -2.75
N GLY A 12 -14.16 -7.90 -2.23
CA GLY A 12 -14.18 -7.66 -0.77
C GLY A 12 -15.52 -8.05 -0.15
N LEU A 13 -15.49 -8.44 1.12
CA LEU A 13 -16.68 -8.54 1.95
C LEU A 13 -17.24 -7.14 2.23
N ASP A 14 -16.34 -6.23 2.62
CA ASP A 14 -16.59 -4.81 2.87
C ASP A 14 -15.36 -3.97 2.45
N PHE A 15 -15.20 -2.77 3.03
CA PHE A 15 -14.07 -1.89 2.73
C PHE A 15 -12.69 -2.45 3.13
N TRP A 16 -12.64 -3.30 4.16
CA TRP A 16 -11.41 -3.73 4.81
C TRP A 16 -11.24 -5.24 4.88
N TYR A 17 -12.28 -6.03 4.67
CA TYR A 17 -12.21 -7.49 4.79
C TYR A 17 -12.37 -8.20 3.45
N THR A 18 -11.60 -9.27 3.24
CA THR A 18 -11.83 -10.26 2.18
C THR A 18 -13.01 -11.17 2.55
N LYS A 19 -13.56 -11.91 1.59
CA LYS A 19 -14.54 -12.96 1.92
C LYS A 19 -13.82 -14.22 2.41
N GLY A 20 -14.35 -14.81 3.48
CA GLY A 20 -13.95 -16.15 3.95
C GLY A 20 -14.86 -17.25 3.40
N VAL A 21 -14.44 -18.51 3.56
CA VAL A 21 -15.23 -19.72 3.29
C VAL A 21 -15.08 -20.69 4.47
N GLU A 22 -15.96 -20.55 5.46
CA GLU A 22 -15.88 -21.26 6.75
C GLU A 22 -15.84 -22.79 6.59
N ARG A 23 -16.69 -23.35 5.73
CA ARG A 23 -16.74 -24.81 5.45
C ARG A 23 -15.39 -25.38 4.97
N LEU A 24 -14.52 -24.54 4.40
CA LEU A 24 -13.18 -24.90 3.93
C LEU A 24 -12.07 -24.44 4.87
N GLY A 25 -12.40 -23.81 6.00
CA GLY A 25 -11.41 -23.23 6.91
C GLY A 25 -10.66 -22.02 6.35
N ILE A 26 -11.24 -21.31 5.36
CA ILE A 26 -10.64 -20.09 4.79
C ILE A 26 -11.18 -18.89 5.58
N PRO A 27 -10.35 -18.18 6.36
CA PRO A 27 -10.78 -17.02 7.13
C PRO A 27 -11.09 -15.80 6.25
N SER A 28 -11.83 -14.86 6.84
CA SER A 28 -11.91 -13.46 6.36
C SER A 28 -10.68 -12.71 6.86
N GLU A 29 -9.99 -12.01 5.97
CA GLU A 29 -8.70 -11.36 6.27
C GLU A 29 -8.83 -9.85 6.15
N MET A 30 -8.29 -9.12 7.13
CA MET A 30 -8.26 -7.66 7.11
C MET A 30 -7.12 -7.15 6.23
N VAL A 31 -7.44 -6.20 5.35
CA VAL A 31 -6.49 -5.30 4.70
C VAL A 31 -6.61 -3.92 5.34
N CYS A 32 -5.51 -3.17 5.38
CA CYS A 32 -5.52 -1.84 5.98
C CYS A 32 -4.59 -0.88 5.26
N ASP A 33 -4.94 0.40 5.20
CA ASP A 33 -3.95 1.43 4.83
C ASP A 33 -2.79 1.48 5.84
N GLY A 34 -1.61 1.96 5.46
CA GLY A 34 -1.25 2.65 4.22
C GLY A 34 0.26 2.72 4.03
N PRO A 35 0.80 3.65 3.23
CA PRO A 35 2.22 3.56 2.87
C PRO A 35 3.19 4.05 3.96
N HIS A 36 2.73 4.76 5.00
CA HIS A 36 3.60 5.32 6.04
C HIS A 36 2.99 5.21 7.45
N GLY A 37 2.36 4.06 7.74
CA GLY A 37 1.75 3.75 9.03
C GLY A 37 0.40 3.08 8.88
N LEU A 38 -0.04 2.41 9.95
CA LEU A 38 -1.31 1.73 10.01
C LEU A 38 -2.46 2.73 10.22
N ARG A 39 -3.57 2.57 9.47
CA ARG A 39 -4.78 3.37 9.64
C ARG A 39 -6.01 2.47 9.76
N LYS A 40 -6.08 1.70 10.85
CA LYS A 40 -7.20 0.81 11.16
C LYS A 40 -8.29 1.60 11.89
N GLN A 41 -9.53 1.44 11.44
CA GLN A 41 -10.69 2.05 12.10
C GLN A 41 -11.01 1.29 13.39
N ASP A 42 -11.40 2.02 14.43
CA ASP A 42 -11.89 1.43 15.68
C ASP A 42 -13.24 0.73 15.40
N ASP A 43 -13.41 -0.48 15.95
CA ASP A 43 -14.60 -1.33 15.78
C ASP A 43 -15.85 -0.72 16.45
N ALA A 44 -15.67 0.29 17.31
CA ALA A 44 -16.70 0.82 18.20
C ALA A 44 -17.64 1.91 17.63
N SER A 45 -17.62 2.25 16.32
CA SER A 45 -18.50 3.32 15.83
C SER A 45 -19.15 3.14 14.47
N ASP A 46 -20.41 3.59 14.44
CA ASP A 46 -21.43 3.52 13.40
C ASP A 46 -20.91 3.88 12.01
N HIS A 47 -21.40 3.19 10.98
CA HIS A 47 -20.86 3.06 9.62
C HIS A 47 -20.87 4.35 8.74
N LEU A 48 -20.56 5.52 9.30
CA LEU A 48 -20.71 6.84 8.67
C LEU A 48 -19.38 7.53 8.28
N GLY A 49 -18.24 6.85 8.39
CA GLY A 49 -16.98 7.28 7.77
C GLY A 49 -16.18 8.36 8.50
N ILE A 50 -16.55 8.72 9.73
CA ILE A 50 -15.76 9.56 10.65
C ILE A 50 -15.41 8.71 11.89
N ASN A 51 -14.84 7.53 11.65
CA ASN A 51 -14.42 6.65 12.75
C ASN A 51 -13.06 7.09 13.27
N ASN A 52 -12.89 7.07 14.59
CA ASN A 52 -11.58 7.20 15.19
C ASN A 52 -10.71 6.05 14.67
N SER A 53 -9.47 6.35 14.30
CA SER A 53 -8.48 5.30 14.07
C SER A 53 -7.93 4.86 15.42
N ILE A 54 -7.53 3.60 15.51
CA ILE A 54 -6.69 3.17 16.63
C ILE A 54 -5.42 4.03 16.69
N LYS A 55 -4.80 4.09 17.86
CA LYS A 55 -3.50 4.75 17.99
C LYS A 55 -2.43 3.87 17.33
N ALA A 56 -1.83 4.37 16.27
CA ALA A 56 -0.72 3.73 15.56
C ALA A 56 0.43 4.71 15.36
N VAL A 57 1.62 4.21 15.02
CA VAL A 57 2.76 5.07 14.71
C VAL A 57 2.56 5.68 13.32
N CYS A 58 2.66 7.00 13.25
CA CYS A 58 2.71 7.73 11.99
C CYS A 58 4.18 7.90 11.60
N PHE A 59 4.64 7.13 10.62
CA PHE A 59 6.01 7.21 10.14
C PHE A 59 6.20 8.39 9.16
N PRO A 60 7.45 8.82 8.90
CA PRO A 60 7.72 9.79 7.86
C PRO A 60 7.15 9.34 6.50
N ALA A 61 6.53 10.27 5.78
CA ALA A 61 5.96 10.00 4.46
C ALA A 61 7.03 9.52 3.46
N GLY A 62 6.60 8.84 2.38
CA GLY A 62 7.51 8.24 1.40
C GLY A 62 8.60 9.17 0.87
N CYS A 63 8.28 10.46 0.67
CA CYS A 63 9.27 11.45 0.22
C CYS A 63 10.37 11.72 1.25
N ALA A 64 10.03 11.81 2.53
CA ALA A 64 10.97 12.02 3.62
C ALA A 64 11.81 10.76 3.87
N THR A 65 11.16 9.59 3.82
CA THR A 65 11.82 8.29 3.95
C THR A 65 12.85 8.06 2.84
N ALA A 66 12.50 8.35 1.57
CA ALA A 66 13.44 8.27 0.44
C ALA A 66 14.63 9.24 0.58
N SER A 67 14.39 10.43 1.15
CA SER A 67 15.43 11.45 1.33
C SER A 67 16.55 11.01 2.30
N SER A 68 16.34 9.94 3.06
CA SER A 68 17.38 9.34 3.90
C SER A 68 18.47 8.61 3.11
N PHE A 69 18.15 8.12 1.90
CA PHE A 69 18.98 7.19 1.12
C PHE A 69 19.48 5.98 1.94
N ASN A 70 18.79 5.61 3.01
CA ASN A 70 19.24 4.60 3.97
C ASN A 70 18.34 3.37 3.93
N ARG A 71 18.75 2.37 3.14
CA ARG A 71 18.02 1.11 2.96
C ARG A 71 17.80 0.32 4.25
N ASP A 72 18.79 0.32 5.15
CA ASP A 72 18.69 -0.41 6.41
C ASP A 72 17.69 0.25 7.37
N LEU A 73 17.64 1.59 7.38
CA LEU A 73 16.63 2.33 8.13
C LEU A 73 15.22 2.04 7.61
N VAL A 74 15.03 2.01 6.30
CA VAL A 74 13.71 1.72 5.70
C VAL A 74 13.31 0.26 5.90
N ARG A 75 14.26 -0.69 5.89
CA ARG A 75 13.99 -2.08 6.26
C ARG A 75 13.49 -2.18 7.69
N LYS A 76 14.18 -1.53 8.64
CA LYS A 76 13.77 -1.49 10.05
C LYS A 76 12.38 -0.88 10.21
N LEU A 77 12.07 0.18 9.46
CA LEU A 77 10.72 0.76 9.42
C LEU A 77 9.69 -0.29 8.99
N GLY A 78 9.96 -1.01 7.90
CA GLY A 78 9.09 -2.09 7.41
C GLY A 78 8.89 -3.21 8.42
N GLU A 79 9.95 -3.63 9.12
CA GLU A 79 9.87 -4.62 10.20
C GLU A 79 8.97 -4.15 11.35
N THR A 80 9.12 -2.90 11.80
CA THR A 80 8.26 -2.31 12.84
C THR A 80 6.81 -2.20 12.38
N LEU A 81 6.58 -1.78 11.14
CA LEU A 81 5.23 -1.71 10.57
C LEU A 81 4.57 -3.10 10.46
N GLY A 82 5.35 -4.13 10.11
CA GLY A 82 4.87 -5.51 10.11
C GLY A 82 4.50 -6.02 11.51
N GLU A 83 5.25 -5.62 12.54
CA GLU A 83 4.91 -5.92 13.94
C GLU A 83 3.61 -5.24 14.37
N GLU A 84 3.38 -3.98 13.98
CA GLU A 84 2.12 -3.28 14.23
C GLU A 84 0.94 -3.96 13.53
N CYS A 85 1.10 -4.40 12.29
CA CYS A 85 0.07 -5.15 11.58
C CYS A 85 -0.27 -6.47 12.29
N GLN A 86 0.72 -7.23 12.77
CA GLN A 86 0.50 -8.46 13.54
C GLN A 86 -0.26 -8.18 14.84
N ALA A 87 0.14 -7.15 15.58
CA ALA A 87 -0.52 -6.75 16.82
C ALA A 87 -1.99 -6.36 16.60
N GLU A 88 -2.31 -5.86 15.40
CA GLU A 88 -3.64 -5.39 15.04
C GLU A 88 -4.43 -6.35 14.13
N HIS A 89 -3.98 -7.59 13.98
CA HIS A 89 -4.62 -8.62 13.17
C HIS A 89 -4.86 -8.20 11.70
N VAL A 90 -3.90 -7.45 11.13
CA VAL A 90 -3.92 -7.04 9.72
C VAL A 90 -3.08 -7.99 8.89
N SER A 91 -3.73 -8.63 7.93
CA SER A 91 -3.11 -9.60 7.04
C SER A 91 -2.32 -8.96 5.92
N THR A 92 -2.79 -7.82 5.38
CA THR A 92 -2.09 -7.09 4.30
C THR A 92 -2.18 -5.59 4.49
N ILE A 93 -1.03 -4.92 4.49
CA ILE A 93 -0.97 -3.46 4.45
C ILE A 93 -0.97 -2.94 3.02
N LEU A 94 -1.79 -1.93 2.76
CA LEU A 94 -1.95 -1.29 1.45
C LEU A 94 -0.80 -0.30 1.22
N GLY A 95 0.39 -0.81 1.01
CA GLY A 95 1.60 -0.06 0.66
C GLY A 95 2.68 -1.01 0.13
N SER A 96 3.75 -0.52 -0.48
CA SER A 96 4.16 0.89 -0.54
C SER A 96 3.52 1.70 -1.67
N ALA A 97 3.53 3.03 -1.57
CA ALA A 97 3.11 3.94 -2.63
C ALA A 97 4.35 4.41 -3.43
N MET A 98 4.44 4.00 -4.70
CA MET A 98 5.68 4.06 -5.48
C MET A 98 5.49 4.55 -6.92
N ASN A 99 4.47 5.37 -7.16
CA ASN A 99 4.37 6.10 -8.42
C ASN A 99 5.49 7.15 -8.51
N ILE A 100 6.01 7.36 -9.71
CA ILE A 100 7.02 8.39 -9.99
C ILE A 100 6.47 9.81 -9.76
N LYS A 101 7.27 10.68 -9.16
CA LYS A 101 6.96 12.12 -9.04
C LYS A 101 7.18 12.85 -10.38
N ARG A 102 6.34 12.57 -11.37
CA ARG A 102 6.44 13.16 -12.73
C ARG A 102 6.41 14.70 -12.72
N SER A 103 5.54 15.26 -11.87
CA SER A 103 5.36 16.70 -11.69
C SER A 103 5.29 16.99 -10.20
N PRO A 104 5.87 18.10 -9.71
CA PRO A 104 5.80 18.47 -8.29
C PRO A 104 4.37 18.74 -7.81
N LEU A 105 3.43 18.96 -8.73
CA LEU A 105 2.03 19.31 -8.43
C LEU A 105 1.12 18.12 -8.13
N CYS A 106 1.60 16.87 -8.26
CA CYS A 106 0.77 15.73 -7.90
C CYS A 106 0.45 15.73 -6.40
N GLY A 107 -0.84 15.74 -6.06
CA GLY A 107 -1.32 15.82 -4.67
C GLY A 107 -0.90 14.65 -3.77
N ARG A 108 -0.36 13.57 -4.34
CA ARG A 108 0.10 12.38 -3.62
C ARG A 108 1.62 12.20 -3.62
N ASN A 109 2.37 13.21 -4.10
CA ASN A 109 3.84 13.16 -4.07
C ASN A 109 4.43 12.96 -2.66
N PHE A 110 3.73 13.40 -1.61
CA PHE A 110 4.23 13.25 -0.24
C PHE A 110 4.40 11.77 0.15
N GLU A 111 3.50 10.89 -0.27
CA GLU A 111 3.56 9.45 0.04
C GLU A 111 4.39 8.64 -0.98
N TYR A 112 4.79 9.25 -2.12
CA TYR A 112 5.67 8.63 -3.10
C TYR A 112 7.16 8.84 -2.76
N TYR A 113 8.02 7.90 -3.16
CA TYR A 113 9.45 7.95 -2.86
C TYR A 113 10.21 8.99 -3.66
N SER A 114 10.28 8.87 -4.99
CA SER A 114 11.19 9.66 -5.82
C SER A 114 10.63 9.95 -7.23
N GLU A 115 11.24 10.92 -7.91
CA GLU A 115 11.14 11.08 -9.36
C GLU A 115 12.06 10.12 -10.13
N ASP A 116 13.08 9.60 -9.45
CA ASP A 116 14.01 8.59 -9.98
C ASP A 116 13.48 7.16 -9.69
N PRO A 117 13.37 6.29 -10.71
CA PRO A 117 12.86 4.94 -10.54
C PRO A 117 13.75 4.09 -9.65
N TYR A 118 15.09 4.20 -9.76
CA TYR A 118 16.00 3.37 -8.97
C TYR A 118 15.87 3.65 -7.47
N VAL A 119 15.83 4.93 -7.07
CA VAL A 119 15.56 5.32 -5.68
C VAL A 119 14.19 4.82 -5.22
N SER A 120 13.17 4.94 -6.08
CA SER A 120 11.81 4.49 -5.75
C SER A 120 11.76 2.98 -5.48
N THR A 121 12.30 2.17 -6.39
CA THR A 121 12.35 0.70 -6.28
C THR A 121 13.14 0.24 -5.08
N GLU A 122 14.34 0.80 -4.87
CA GLU A 122 15.22 0.37 -3.78
C GLU A 122 14.62 0.70 -2.41
N MET A 123 13.94 1.85 -2.26
CA MET A 123 13.26 2.21 -1.00
C MET A 123 11.97 1.40 -0.80
N ALA A 124 11.18 1.21 -1.85
CA ALA A 124 9.97 0.40 -1.79
C ALA A 124 10.29 -1.06 -1.46
N GLY A 125 11.28 -1.64 -2.15
CA GLY A 125 11.66 -3.05 -2.02
C GLY A 125 12.13 -3.40 -0.62
N VAL A 126 12.95 -2.56 0.01
CA VAL A 126 13.40 -2.83 1.39
C VAL A 126 12.29 -2.66 2.42
N LEU A 127 11.34 -1.72 2.21
CA LEU A 127 10.14 -1.63 3.05
C LEU A 127 9.31 -2.91 2.93
N VAL A 128 9.05 -3.35 1.69
CA VAL A 128 8.28 -4.56 1.38
C VAL A 128 8.91 -5.79 2.03
N HIS A 129 10.22 -5.99 1.86
CA HIS A 129 10.93 -7.09 2.52
C HIS A 129 10.89 -7.00 4.05
N GLY A 130 10.98 -5.79 4.62
CA GLY A 130 10.84 -5.57 6.06
C GLY A 130 9.47 -6.02 6.59
N VAL A 131 8.38 -5.58 5.95
CA VAL A 131 7.01 -5.97 6.34
C VAL A 131 6.80 -7.47 6.17
N GLN A 132 7.18 -8.03 5.01
CA GLN A 132 6.99 -9.45 4.71
C GLN A 132 7.83 -10.37 5.59
N SER A 133 8.94 -9.90 6.16
CA SER A 133 9.72 -10.65 7.16
C SER A 133 8.92 -10.96 8.44
N LYS A 134 7.83 -10.21 8.69
CA LYS A 134 6.90 -10.39 9.81
C LYS A 134 5.63 -11.16 9.40
N HIS A 135 5.66 -11.85 8.26
CA HIS A 135 4.54 -12.63 7.73
C HIS A 135 3.26 -11.80 7.46
N VAL A 136 3.42 -10.53 7.10
CA VAL A 136 2.33 -9.63 6.69
C VAL A 136 2.46 -9.34 5.20
N GLY A 137 1.35 -9.36 4.47
CA GLY A 137 1.30 -9.01 3.05
C GLY A 137 1.49 -7.51 2.81
N THR A 138 1.96 -7.17 1.62
CA THR A 138 2.08 -5.78 1.15
C THR A 138 1.36 -5.61 -0.18
N SER A 139 0.97 -4.38 -0.51
CA SER A 139 0.36 -4.01 -1.79
C SER A 139 1.07 -2.80 -2.42
N PRO A 140 2.18 -3.03 -3.16
CA PRO A 140 2.81 -2.02 -4.00
C PRO A 140 1.80 -1.33 -4.91
N LYS A 141 1.67 0.00 -4.79
CA LYS A 141 0.59 0.78 -5.40
C LYS A 141 1.09 2.12 -5.96
N ARG A 142 0.44 2.71 -6.97
CA ARG A 142 -0.69 2.23 -7.78
C ARG A 142 -0.16 1.86 -9.16
N PHE A 143 -0.18 0.57 -9.48
CA PHE A 143 0.32 0.06 -10.76
C PHE A 143 -0.62 0.45 -11.91
N MET A 144 -0.22 1.25 -12.88
CA MET A 144 0.95 2.14 -12.93
C MET A 144 0.51 3.53 -13.43
N ALA A 145 1.45 4.47 -13.56
CA ALA A 145 1.20 5.78 -14.16
C ALA A 145 0.09 6.66 -13.49
N ASN A 146 -0.21 6.44 -12.21
CA ASN A 146 -1.09 7.29 -11.40
C ASN A 146 -0.30 8.48 -10.80
N ASN A 147 0.11 9.42 -11.64
CA ASN A 147 1.01 10.52 -11.29
C ASN A 147 0.32 11.89 -11.20
N GLN A 148 -1.01 11.93 -11.16
CA GLN A 148 -1.83 13.13 -10.93
C GLN A 148 -3.16 12.74 -10.28
N GLU A 149 -3.72 13.62 -9.46
CA GLU A 149 -5.02 13.36 -8.83
C GLU A 149 -6.21 13.90 -9.63
N TYR A 150 -5.98 14.95 -10.42
CA TYR A 150 -7.02 15.53 -11.27
C TYR A 150 -7.54 14.47 -12.24
N HIS A 151 -8.83 14.16 -12.12
CA HIS A 151 -9.52 13.12 -12.92
C HIS A 151 -8.86 11.74 -12.89
N ARG A 152 -8.18 11.33 -11.80
CA ARG A 152 -7.46 10.03 -11.75
C ARG A 152 -8.29 8.78 -12.06
N MET A 153 -9.62 8.86 -11.93
CA MET A 153 -10.55 7.77 -12.25
C MET A 153 -10.96 7.72 -13.72
N THR A 154 -10.68 8.77 -14.49
CA THR A 154 -11.08 8.93 -15.90
C THR A 154 -9.93 9.37 -16.81
N SER A 155 -8.75 9.66 -16.26
CA SER A 155 -7.57 10.11 -16.99
C SER A 155 -6.94 8.97 -17.79
N PHE A 156 -6.38 9.31 -18.95
CA PHE A 156 -5.59 8.40 -19.76
C PHE A 156 -4.13 8.88 -19.79
N SER A 157 -3.19 8.05 -19.31
CA SER A 157 -1.76 8.36 -19.29
C SER A 157 -1.09 7.89 -20.58
N GLU A 158 -0.96 8.79 -21.55
CA GLU A 158 -0.27 8.51 -22.82
C GLU A 158 1.25 8.68 -22.68
N MET A 159 2.00 7.64 -23.06
CA MET A 159 3.47 7.63 -23.03
C MET A 159 4.03 6.62 -24.02
N GLY A 160 5.25 6.85 -24.50
CA GLY A 160 5.98 5.88 -25.31
C GLY A 160 6.47 4.69 -24.49
N GLU A 161 6.67 3.54 -25.13
CA GLU A 161 7.10 2.29 -24.48
C GLU A 161 8.40 2.46 -23.68
N ARG A 162 9.36 3.23 -24.21
CA ARG A 162 10.62 3.52 -23.52
C ARG A 162 10.37 4.21 -22.19
N THR A 163 9.59 5.29 -22.18
CA THR A 163 9.24 6.02 -20.94
C THR A 163 8.45 5.12 -19.98
N MET A 164 7.51 4.33 -20.51
CA MET A 164 6.76 3.37 -19.71
C MET A 164 7.69 2.39 -18.99
N ARG A 165 8.65 1.79 -19.71
CA ARG A 165 9.59 0.80 -19.16
C ARG A 165 10.64 1.40 -18.25
N GLU A 166 11.34 2.44 -18.71
CA GLU A 166 12.52 3.00 -18.02
C GLU A 166 12.17 3.88 -16.83
N ILE A 167 10.95 4.46 -16.77
CA ILE A 167 10.56 5.38 -15.69
C ILE A 167 9.45 4.79 -14.82
N TYR A 168 8.28 4.51 -15.39
CA TYR A 168 7.11 4.20 -14.57
C TYR A 168 7.03 2.75 -14.13
N LEU A 169 7.34 1.82 -15.04
CA LEU A 169 7.39 0.39 -14.77
C LEU A 169 8.65 0.05 -13.97
N ALA A 170 9.79 0.65 -14.29
CA ALA A 170 11.05 0.44 -13.56
C ALA A 170 10.93 0.71 -12.05
N SER A 171 9.98 1.54 -11.62
CA SER A 171 9.69 1.73 -10.20
C SER A 171 9.23 0.43 -9.52
N PHE A 172 8.43 -0.40 -10.20
CA PHE A 172 7.76 -1.61 -9.70
C PHE A 172 8.55 -2.89 -10.02
#